data_AF-A0A7X6VU71-F1
#
_entry.id   AF-A0A7X6VU71-F1
#
_cell.length_a   1.000
_cell.length_b   1.000
_cell.length_c   1.000
_cell.angle_alpha   90.00
_cell.angle_beta   90.00
_cell.angle_gamma   90.00
#
_symmetry.space_group_name_H-M   'P 1'
#
loop_
_entity.id
_entity.type
_entity.pdbx_description
1 polymer ?
#
loop_
_entity_poly.entity_id
_entity_poly.type
_entity_poly.pdbx_seq_one_letter_code
_entity_poly.pdbx_strand_id
1 'polypeptide(L)'
;GYDDEGNFRKGFRLPSRLSALEQASAIAGENYAKRFYAGWQTVNRLYSVPPLPEFSEAARYFEEGEWNKAIRLWQKYAGDRNGKTAIHARYNLALAFEMKDDLETAQKWLNAALELATKYRNKEDLKMILKYREILNNRQKETLKLKMLNENFSD
;
A
#
# COMPACT_ATOMS: atom_id res chain seq x y z
N GLY A 1 -13.09 26.97 34.66
CA GLY A 1 -13.01 25.81 33.76
C GLY A 1 -14.00 24.82 34.27
N TYR A 2 -14.85 24.27 33.41
CA TYR A 2 -15.87 23.29 33.81
C TYR A 2 -15.26 21.89 33.72
N ASP A 3 -15.69 20.95 34.57
CA ASP A 3 -15.34 19.53 34.38
C ASP A 3 -16.26 18.85 33.38
N ASP A 4 -15.94 17.58 33.09
CA ASP A 4 -16.63 16.73 32.11
C ASP A 4 -18.11 16.46 32.47
N GLU A 5 -18.55 16.88 33.67
CA GLU A 5 -19.94 16.83 34.16
C GLU A 5 -20.63 18.21 34.12
N GLY A 6 -19.96 19.25 33.60
CA GLY A 6 -20.52 20.59 33.42
C GLY A 6 -20.50 21.47 34.67
N ASN A 7 -19.80 21.09 35.75
CA ASN A 7 -19.73 21.88 36.99
C ASN A 7 -18.60 22.92 36.93
N PHE A 8 -18.88 24.16 37.36
CA PHE A 8 -17.90 25.25 37.33
C PHE A 8 -16.81 25.04 38.38
N ARG A 9 -15.58 24.70 37.95
CA ARG A 9 -14.43 24.64 38.86
C ARG A 9 -13.86 26.03 39.11
N LYS A 10 -14.09 26.52 40.33
CA LYS A 10 -13.48 27.74 40.88
C LYS A 10 -11.99 27.45 41.14
N GLY A 11 -11.12 27.86 40.22
CA GLY A 11 -9.67 27.69 40.32
C GLY A 11 -8.94 27.34 39.01
N PHE A 12 -9.67 27.08 37.92
CA PHE A 12 -9.04 26.86 36.62
C PHE A 12 -8.41 28.14 36.08
N ARG A 13 -7.08 28.27 36.20
CA ARG A 13 -6.32 29.34 35.59
C ARG A 13 -6.06 28.96 34.14
N LEU A 14 -6.62 29.74 33.22
CA LEU A 14 -6.21 29.65 31.81
C LEU A 14 -4.70 29.91 31.73
N PRO A 15 -3.96 29.15 30.90
CA PRO A 15 -2.57 29.46 30.65
C PRO A 15 -2.44 30.91 30.18
N SER A 16 -1.34 31.57 30.53
CA SER A 16 -1.07 32.92 30.04
C SER A 16 -1.14 32.92 28.51
N ARG A 17 -1.52 34.05 27.91
CA ARG A 17 -1.69 34.17 26.44
C ARG A 17 -0.48 33.60 25.67
N LEU A 18 0.74 33.80 26.19
CA LEU A 18 1.96 33.27 25.60
C LEU A 18 2.03 31.74 25.69
N SER A 19 1.75 31.16 26.85
CA SER A 19 1.74 29.71 27.07
C SER A 19 0.61 29.01 26.31
N ALA A 20 -0.56 29.65 26.18
CA ALA A 20 -1.66 29.16 25.36
C ALA A 20 -1.28 29.14 23.87
N LEU A 21 -0.63 30.21 23.39
CA LEU A 21 -0.16 30.31 22.00
C LEU A 21 0.95 29.30 21.69
N GLU A 22 1.89 29.09 22.62
CA GLU A 22 2.97 28.13 22.50
C GLU A 22 2.43 26.69 22.43
N GLN A 23 1.51 26.32 23.31
CA GLN A 23 0.84 25.02 23.27
C GLN A 23 0.02 24.83 21.97
N ALA A 24 -0.73 25.84 21.56
CA ALA A 24 -1.47 25.79 20.30
C ALA A 24 -0.55 25.63 19.08
N SER A 25 0.60 26.33 19.08
CA SER A 25 1.60 26.25 18.02
C SER A 25 2.31 24.88 18.02
N ALA A 26 2.61 24.33 19.19
CA ALA A 26 3.19 22.99 19.33
C ALA A 26 2.22 21.91 18.84
N ILE A 27 0.94 21.99 19.21
CA ILE A 27 -0.10 21.06 18.74
C ILE A 27 -0.32 21.22 17.23
N ALA A 28 -0.35 22.45 16.71
CA ALA A 28 -0.48 22.70 15.28
C ALA A 28 0.74 22.16 14.51
N GLY A 29 1.95 22.38 15.03
CA GLY A 29 3.19 21.85 14.48
C GLY A 29 3.25 20.32 14.54
N GLU A 30 2.80 19.70 15.63
CA GLU A 30 2.71 18.24 15.76
C GLU A 30 1.66 17.66 14.80
N ASN A 31 0.49 18.29 14.68
CA ASN A 31 -0.55 17.89 13.74
C ASN A 31 -0.10 18.05 12.28
N TYR A 32 0.64 19.13 11.99
CA TYR A 32 1.22 19.37 10.68
C TYR A 32 2.33 18.35 10.37
N ALA A 33 3.25 18.13 11.30
CA ALA A 33 4.29 17.11 11.20
C ALA A 33 3.69 15.70 11.02
N LYS A 34 2.63 15.33 11.75
CA LYS A 34 1.90 14.07 11.56
C LYS A 34 1.27 13.92 10.17
N ARG A 35 0.88 15.03 9.52
CA ARG A 35 0.37 15.02 8.15
C ARG A 35 1.48 14.88 7.10
N PHE A 36 2.67 15.42 7.36
CA PHE A 36 3.87 15.23 6.54
C PHE A 36 4.56 13.89 6.78
N TYR A 37 4.39 13.32 7.97
CA TYR A 37 4.86 11.99 8.35
C TYR A 37 3.89 10.90 7.85
N ALA A 38 3.51 10.96 6.58
CA ALA A 38 3.19 9.74 5.83
C ALA A 38 4.52 8.98 5.69
N GLY A 39 5.00 8.44 6.81
CA GLY A 39 6.33 7.86 6.91
C GLY A 39 6.45 6.69 5.96
N TRP A 40 7.67 6.47 5.47
CA TRP A 40 8.04 5.24 4.79
C TRP A 40 7.67 4.05 5.69
N GLN A 41 6.56 3.38 5.36
CA GLN A 41 6.14 2.19 6.07
C GLN A 41 6.81 0.99 5.42
N THR A 42 7.57 0.25 6.23
CA THR A 42 8.05 -1.06 5.79
C THR A 42 6.86 -2.00 5.76
N VAL A 43 6.50 -2.45 4.56
CA VAL A 43 5.37 -3.35 4.34
C VAL A 43 5.86 -4.67 3.80
N ASN A 44 5.38 -5.77 4.38
CA ASN A 44 5.67 -7.10 3.87
C ASN A 44 4.70 -7.43 2.74
N ARG A 45 5.24 -7.86 1.60
CA ARG A 45 4.49 -8.35 0.46
C ARG A 45 4.92 -9.78 0.18
N LEU A 46 3.95 -10.66 0.00
CA LEU A 46 4.21 -12.04 -0.40
C LEU A 46 4.25 -12.11 -1.92
N TYR A 47 5.17 -12.90 -2.46
CA TYR A 47 5.23 -13.28 -3.86
C TYR A 47 5.30 -14.81 -3.96
N SER A 48 4.91 -15.37 -5.11
CA SER A 48 4.78 -16.81 -5.29
C SER A 48 5.95 -17.39 -6.10
N VAL A 49 6.60 -18.42 -5.57
CA VAL A 49 7.72 -19.13 -6.24
C VAL A 49 7.35 -20.60 -6.42
N PRO A 50 6.67 -20.96 -7.53
CA PRO A 50 6.56 -22.36 -7.95
C PRO A 50 7.97 -22.96 -8.20
N PRO A 51 8.12 -24.30 -8.17
CA PRO A 51 9.41 -24.98 -8.34
C PRO A 51 9.91 -24.92 -9.80
N LEU A 52 10.23 -23.71 -10.26
CA LEU A 52 10.73 -23.39 -11.59
C LEU A 52 11.98 -22.51 -11.41
N PRO A 53 13.13 -22.88 -12.01
CA PRO A 53 14.38 -22.13 -11.85
C PRO A 53 14.25 -20.65 -12.19
N GLU A 54 13.52 -20.32 -13.26
CA GLU A 54 13.31 -18.93 -13.67
C GLU A 54 12.45 -18.13 -12.68
N PHE A 55 11.56 -18.78 -11.92
CA PHE A 55 10.81 -18.10 -10.86
C PHE A 55 11.68 -17.81 -9.65
N SER A 56 12.59 -18.72 -9.29
CA SER A 56 13.59 -18.49 -8.24
C SER A 56 14.57 -17.39 -8.64
N GLU A 57 15.01 -17.37 -9.90
CA GLU A 57 15.88 -16.30 -10.40
C GLU A 57 15.15 -14.94 -10.42
N ALA A 58 13.89 -14.92 -10.85
CA ALA A 58 13.06 -13.72 -10.82
C ALA A 58 12.83 -13.21 -9.39
N ALA A 59 12.60 -14.11 -8.44
CA ALA A 59 12.48 -13.78 -7.02
C ALA A 59 13.76 -13.12 -6.49
N ARG A 60 14.93 -13.69 -6.82
CA ARG A 60 16.22 -13.10 -6.46
C ARG A 60 16.38 -11.68 -7.02
N TYR A 61 16.11 -11.46 -8.30
CA TYR A 61 16.15 -10.10 -8.87
C TYR A 61 15.13 -9.17 -8.20
N PHE A 62 13.96 -9.67 -7.84
CA PHE A 62 12.94 -8.87 -7.17
C PHE A 62 13.41 -8.40 -5.78
N GLU A 63 14.04 -9.29 -5.01
CA GLU A 63 14.64 -8.99 -3.69
C GLU A 63 15.84 -8.05 -3.79
N GLU A 64 16.64 -8.16 -4.86
CA GLU A 64 17.77 -7.25 -5.16
C GLU A 64 17.30 -5.86 -5.64
N GLY A 65 15.99 -5.60 -5.78
CA GLY A 65 15.44 -4.33 -6.29
C GLY A 65 15.48 -4.20 -7.81
N GLU A 66 15.93 -5.24 -8.52
CA GLU A 66 16.08 -5.32 -9.96
C GLU A 66 14.74 -5.69 -10.64
N TRP A 67 13.69 -4.92 -10.34
CA TRP A 67 12.30 -5.25 -10.70
C TRP A 67 12.10 -5.45 -12.20
N ASN A 68 12.81 -4.70 -13.05
CA ASN A 68 12.72 -4.87 -14.50
C ASN A 68 13.23 -6.25 -14.96
N LYS A 69 14.27 -6.80 -14.30
CA LYS A 69 14.78 -8.14 -14.60
C LYS A 69 13.77 -9.21 -14.16
N ALA A 70 13.21 -9.06 -12.96
CA ALA A 70 12.16 -9.94 -12.44
C ALA A 70 10.91 -9.95 -13.34
N ILE A 71 10.41 -8.78 -13.73
CA ILE A 71 9.27 -8.62 -14.64
C ILE A 71 9.51 -9.38 -15.94
N ARG A 72 10.68 -9.23 -16.57
CA ARG A 72 10.99 -9.94 -17.83
C ARG A 72 10.89 -11.45 -17.69
N LEU A 73 11.29 -12.01 -16.56
CA LEU A 73 11.21 -13.45 -16.32
C LEU A 73 9.76 -13.90 -16.07
N TRP A 74 9.03 -13.23 -15.17
CA TRP A 74 7.63 -13.57 -14.91
C TRP A 74 6.72 -13.37 -16.13
N GLN A 75 6.99 -12.37 -16.97
CA GLN A 75 6.22 -12.12 -18.20
C GLN A 75 6.18 -13.32 -19.15
N LYS A 76 7.26 -14.12 -19.21
CA LYS A 76 7.32 -15.34 -20.03
C LYS A 76 6.22 -16.34 -19.66
N TYR A 77 5.82 -16.33 -18.38
CA TYR A 77 4.86 -17.26 -17.80
C TYR A 77 3.44 -16.67 -17.68
N ALA A 78 3.23 -15.39 -17.97
CA ALA A 78 1.94 -14.72 -17.78
C ALA A 78 0.85 -15.10 -18.81
N GLY A 79 1.21 -15.76 -19.91
CA GLY A 79 0.26 -16.20 -20.93
C GLY A 79 -0.62 -17.38 -20.49
N ASP A 80 -1.88 -17.43 -20.96
CA ASP A 80 -2.86 -18.45 -20.56
C ASP A 80 -2.38 -19.90 -20.80
N ARG A 81 -1.51 -20.11 -21.80
CA ARG A 81 -0.90 -21.42 -22.10
C ARG A 81 -0.12 -22.03 -20.93
N ASN A 82 0.32 -21.22 -19.97
CA ASN A 82 1.08 -21.68 -18.81
C ASN A 82 0.19 -22.12 -17.64
N GLY A 83 -1.14 -22.13 -17.81
CA GLY A 83 -2.10 -22.66 -16.85
C GLY A 83 -1.99 -22.03 -15.47
N LYS A 84 -1.87 -22.86 -14.42
CA LYS A 84 -1.77 -22.38 -13.02
C LYS A 84 -0.53 -21.51 -12.80
N THR A 85 0.58 -21.79 -13.47
CA THR A 85 1.80 -20.96 -13.38
C THR A 85 1.55 -19.52 -13.81
N ALA A 86 0.65 -19.29 -14.77
CA ALA A 86 0.28 -17.93 -15.18
C ALA A 86 -0.43 -17.15 -14.08
N ILE A 87 -1.16 -17.82 -13.17
CA ILE A 87 -1.78 -17.16 -12.02
C ILE A 87 -0.70 -16.55 -11.14
N HIS A 88 0.32 -17.35 -10.79
CA HIS A 88 1.45 -16.92 -9.97
C HIS A 88 2.30 -15.85 -10.65
N ALA A 89 2.56 -15.99 -11.96
CA ALA A 89 3.27 -14.97 -12.73
C ALA A 89 2.53 -13.64 -12.74
N ARG A 90 1.22 -13.64 -13.01
CA ARG A 90 0.38 -12.42 -13.03
C ARG A 90 0.31 -11.78 -11.65
N TYR A 91 0.20 -12.59 -10.60
CA TYR A 91 0.24 -12.12 -9.22
C TYR A 91 1.57 -11.42 -8.89
N ASN A 92 2.70 -12.03 -9.25
CA ASN A 92 4.02 -11.45 -9.03
C ASN A 92 4.26 -10.19 -9.87
N LEU A 93 3.74 -10.16 -11.11
CA LEU A 93 3.78 -8.96 -11.95
C LEU A 93 3.00 -7.82 -11.33
N ALA A 94 1.80 -8.08 -10.76
CA ALA A 94 1.05 -7.06 -10.04
C ALA A 94 1.89 -6.43 -8.93
N LEU A 95 2.59 -7.26 -8.16
CA LEU A 95 3.49 -6.79 -7.11
C LEU A 95 4.68 -5.98 -7.67
N ALA A 96 5.32 -6.43 -8.75
CA ALA A 96 6.42 -5.68 -9.36
C ALA A 96 6.00 -4.31 -9.88
N PHE A 97 4.81 -4.19 -10.46
CA PHE A 97 4.29 -2.89 -10.89
C PHE A 97 3.88 -2.02 -9.70
N GLU A 98 3.37 -2.59 -8.59
CA GLU A 98 3.17 -1.85 -7.33
C GLU A 98 4.51 -1.27 -6.82
N MET A 99 5.59 -2.04 -6.86
CA MET A 99 6.93 -1.57 -6.44
C MET A 99 7.46 -0.44 -7.33
N LYS A 100 7.06 -0.41 -8.59
CA LYS A 100 7.38 0.66 -9.55
C LYS A 100 6.43 1.86 -9.49
N ASP A 101 5.53 1.88 -8.51
CA ASP A 101 4.48 2.89 -8.33
C ASP A 101 3.47 2.99 -9.49
N ASP A 102 3.44 1.97 -10.35
CA ASP A 102 2.44 1.82 -11.42
C ASP A 102 1.25 1.00 -10.90
N LEU A 103 0.44 1.67 -10.06
CA LEU A 103 -0.72 1.06 -9.42
C LEU A 103 -1.82 0.66 -10.41
N GLU A 104 -1.88 1.31 -11.58
CA GLU A 104 -2.87 0.98 -12.62
C GLU A 104 -2.51 -0.35 -13.29
N THR A 105 -1.26 -0.52 -13.72
CA THR A 105 -0.79 -1.78 -14.31
C THR A 105 -0.80 -2.90 -13.29
N ALA A 106 -0.47 -2.60 -12.03
CA ALA A 106 -0.58 -3.56 -10.94
C ALA A 106 -2.00 -4.13 -10.81
N GLN A 107 -3.01 -3.25 -10.85
CA GLN A 107 -4.41 -3.67 -10.76
C GLN A 107 -4.85 -4.52 -11.96
N LYS A 108 -4.42 -4.16 -13.17
CA LYS A 108 -4.71 -4.94 -14.40
C LYS A 108 -4.18 -6.36 -14.27
N TRP A 109 -2.93 -6.52 -13.84
CA TRP A 109 -2.33 -7.84 -13.63
C TRP A 109 -3.02 -8.63 -12.52
N LEU A 110 -3.38 -7.98 -11.42
CA LEU A 110 -4.07 -8.64 -10.31
C LEU A 110 -5.48 -9.10 -10.69
N ASN A 111 -6.18 -8.34 -11.51
CA ASN A 111 -7.47 -8.74 -12.07
C ASN A 111 -7.32 -9.93 -13.03
N ALA A 112 -6.34 -9.90 -13.93
CA ALA A 112 -6.04 -11.01 -14.83
C ALA A 112 -5.63 -12.29 -14.08
N ALA A 113 -4.98 -12.16 -12.91
CA ALA A 113 -4.69 -13.29 -12.03
C ALA A 113 -5.99 -13.85 -11.42
N LEU A 114 -6.90 -12.99 -10.92
CA LEU A 114 -8.17 -13.40 -10.34
C LEU A 114 -9.05 -14.15 -11.34
N GLU A 115 -9.20 -13.59 -12.55
CA GLU A 115 -10.02 -14.20 -13.61
C GLU A 115 -9.53 -15.62 -13.91
N LEU A 116 -8.22 -15.78 -14.04
CA LEU A 116 -7.61 -17.07 -14.31
C LEU A 116 -7.79 -18.05 -13.14
N ALA A 117 -7.54 -17.60 -11.90
CA ALA A 117 -7.75 -18.41 -10.70
C ALA A 117 -9.21 -18.86 -10.54
N THR A 118 -10.16 -18.00 -10.91
CA THR A 118 -11.60 -18.30 -10.92
C THR A 118 -11.90 -19.38 -11.95
N LYS A 119 -11.36 -19.27 -13.17
CA LYS A 119 -11.50 -20.27 -14.23
C LYS A 119 -10.96 -21.63 -13.83
N TYR A 120 -9.82 -21.66 -13.13
CA TYR A 120 -9.22 -22.90 -12.61
C TYR A 120 -9.83 -23.39 -11.29
N ARG A 121 -10.79 -22.65 -10.71
CA ARG A 121 -11.43 -22.94 -9.41
C ARG A 121 -10.42 -23.18 -8.28
N ASN A 122 -9.29 -22.49 -8.29
CA ASN A 122 -8.25 -22.65 -7.28
C ASN A 122 -8.53 -21.77 -6.06
N LYS A 123 -9.03 -22.38 -4.97
CA LYS A 123 -9.43 -21.67 -3.76
C LYS A 123 -8.27 -20.96 -3.05
N GLU A 124 -7.08 -21.56 -3.03
CA GLU A 124 -5.91 -20.98 -2.34
C GLU A 124 -5.39 -19.74 -3.08
N ASP A 125 -5.25 -19.84 -4.41
CA ASP A 125 -4.83 -18.70 -5.23
C ASP A 125 -5.86 -17.56 -5.14
N LEU A 126 -7.16 -17.87 -5.18
CA LEU A 126 -8.22 -16.88 -5.00
C LEU A 126 -8.08 -16.14 -3.67
N LYS A 127 -7.88 -16.87 -2.57
CA LYS A 127 -7.69 -16.27 -1.24
C LYS A 127 -6.46 -15.36 -1.20
N MET A 128 -5.34 -15.81 -1.76
CA MET A 128 -4.10 -15.03 -1.86
C MET A 128 -4.31 -13.73 -2.65
N ILE A 129 -4.94 -13.82 -3.83
CA ILE A 129 -5.19 -12.69 -4.74
C ILE A 129 -6.16 -11.69 -4.09
N LEU A 130 -7.24 -12.16 -3.46
CA LEU A 130 -8.23 -11.29 -2.82
C LEU A 130 -7.63 -10.53 -1.63
N LYS A 131 -6.81 -11.20 -0.81
CA LYS A 131 -6.09 -10.54 0.29
C LYS A 131 -5.18 -9.43 -0.24
N TYR A 132 -4.44 -9.70 -1.31
CA TYR A 132 -3.55 -8.69 -1.88
C TYR A 132 -4.31 -7.54 -2.56
N ARG A 133 -5.47 -7.82 -3.16
CA ARG A 133 -6.34 -6.78 -3.74
C ARG A 133 -6.81 -5.79 -2.69
N GLU A 134 -7.16 -6.25 -1.49
CA GLU A 134 -7.55 -5.36 -0.39
C GLU A 134 -6.40 -4.40 -0.02
N ILE A 135 -5.18 -4.92 0.06
CA ILE A 135 -3.98 -4.12 0.32
C ILE A 135 -3.76 -3.08 -0.78
N LEU A 136 -3.82 -3.49 -2.05
CA LEU A 136 -3.59 -2.61 -3.20
C LEU A 136 -4.66 -1.50 -3.28
N ASN A 137 -5.93 -1.82 -3.00
CA ASN A 137 -7.03 -0.86 -2.95
C ASN A 137 -6.83 0.18 -1.83
N ASN A 138 -6.36 -0.24 -0.66
CA ASN A 138 -6.08 0.69 0.44
C ASN A 138 -4.93 1.64 0.07
N ARG A 139 -3.86 1.11 -0.54
CA ARG A 139 -2.74 1.93 -1.03
C ARG A 139 -3.19 2.96 -2.08
N GLN A 140 -4.08 2.59 -2.99
CA GLN A 140 -4.65 3.53 -3.97
C GLN A 140 -5.44 4.65 -3.28
N LYS A 141 -6.27 4.33 -2.29
CA LYS A 141 -7.03 5.34 -1.52
C LYS A 141 -6.11 6.30 -0.78
N GLU A 142 -5.06 5.76 -0.14
CA GLU A 142 -4.05 6.56 0.56
C GLU A 142 -3.33 7.49 -0.42
N THR A 143 -2.92 6.97 -1.58
CA THR A 143 -2.26 7.75 -2.65
C THR A 143 -3.15 8.88 -3.16
N LEU A 144 -4.45 8.61 -3.38
CA LEU A 144 -5.42 9.62 -3.80
C LEU A 144 -5.62 10.69 -2.72
N LYS A 145 -5.75 10.28 -1.46
CA LYS A 145 -5.88 11.22 -0.33
C LYS A 145 -4.66 12.14 -0.21
N LEU A 146 -3.45 11.60 -0.42
CA LEU A 146 -2.22 12.39 -0.42
C LEU A 146 -2.18 13.41 -1.57
N LYS A 147 -2.60 13.02 -2.78
CA LYS A 147 -2.70 13.93 -3.93
C LYS A 147 -3.66 15.09 -3.65
N MET A 148 -4.86 14.77 -3.17
CA MET A 148 -5.86 15.78 -2.79
C MET A 148 -5.37 16.73 -1.70
N LEU A 149 -4.62 16.23 -0.71
CA LEU A 149 -4.02 17.08 0.31
C LEU A 149 -2.99 18.05 -0.29
N ASN A 150 -2.07 17.56 -1.12
CA ASN A 150 -1.03 18.38 -1.73
C ASN A 150 -1.58 19.49 -2.64
N GLU A 151 -2.68 19.23 -3.36
CA GLU A 151 -3.37 20.23 -4.17
C GLU A 151 -3.93 21.37 -3.30
N ASN A 152 -4.55 21.04 -2.16
CA ASN A 152 -5.11 22.04 -1.23
C ASN A 152 -4.06 22.90 -0.48
N PHE A 153 -2.78 22.55 -0.55
CA PHE A 153 -1.68 23.33 0.06
C PHE A 153 -0.87 24.14 -0.97
N SER A 154 -1.21 24.02 -2.26
CA SER A 154 -0.55 24.74 -3.35
C SER A 154 -1.27 26.02 -3.76
N ASP A 155 -2.40 26.32 -3.12
CA ASP A 155 -3.20 27.56 -3.23
C ASP A 155 -3.10 28.39 -1.93
#